data_AF-A0AA91PUL9-F1
#
_entry.id   AF-A0AA91PUL9-F1
#
_cell.length_a   1.000
_cell.length_b   1.000
_cell.length_c   1.000
_cell.angle_alpha   90.00
_cell.angle_beta   90.00
_cell.angle_gamma   90.00
#
_symmetry.space_group_name_H-M   'P 1'
#
loop_
_entity.id
_entity.type
_entity.pdbx_description
1 polymer ?
#
loop_
_entity_poly.entity_id
_entity_poly.type
_entity_poly.pdbx_seq_one_letter_code
_entity_poly.pdbx_strand_id
1 'polypeptide(L)'
;MKKMSPILLSAALALLLVGCSPKQSHTKKAASKPNLSITTKSSVASSSTTISTTKNSSASTTSSSSTQVTSPSQVESQTSELAVPSTSEQPLTDTSSSQVTQVDPLAGYSDLQIEYARVWLTFMGSTIPDDFELHVHLSPAGQPIDPYDNGSLTYPTETVTLSGKYSYQGLVVYASNHDGTVTRYPTPSHWQMSAEQANDPEAIRALTQNVLDQATVVPIPTGDSEQVKRLIAVTVID
;
A
#
# COMPACT_ATOMS: atom_id res chain seq x y z
N MET A 1 28.94 -21.71 59.84
CA MET A 1 28.30 -20.71 60.71
C MET A 1 27.43 -19.81 59.83
N LYS A 2 26.15 -19.62 60.21
CA LYS A 2 25.15 -18.63 59.69
C LYS A 2 24.83 -18.68 58.18
N LYS A 3 23.84 -19.46 57.72
CA LYS A 3 22.39 -19.14 57.55
C LYS A 3 22.13 -17.73 56.99
N MET A 4 21.44 -17.64 55.85
CA MET A 4 20.15 -16.93 55.68
C MET A 4 19.61 -17.00 54.23
N SER A 5 18.34 -17.38 54.13
CA SER A 5 17.36 -17.15 53.05
C SER A 5 16.02 -16.92 53.76
N PRO A 6 14.92 -16.49 53.13
CA PRO A 6 14.68 -15.61 51.97
C PRO A 6 13.66 -14.49 52.33
N ILE A 7 13.34 -13.53 51.44
CA ILE A 7 12.13 -12.68 51.59
C ILE A 7 11.40 -12.56 50.24
N LEU A 8 10.22 -13.19 50.20
CA LEU A 8 9.13 -12.97 49.26
C LEU A 8 8.49 -11.61 49.53
N LEU A 9 8.32 -10.78 48.50
CA LEU A 9 7.54 -9.54 48.59
C LEU A 9 6.26 -9.68 47.77
N SER A 10 5.18 -10.09 48.45
CA SER A 10 3.81 -10.06 47.96
C SER A 10 3.28 -8.63 48.02
N ALA A 11 2.96 -8.03 46.87
CA ALA A 11 2.25 -6.75 46.82
C ALA A 11 0.75 -7.03 46.59
N ALA A 12 -0.04 -6.85 47.66
CA ALA A 12 -1.50 -6.86 47.62
C ALA A 12 -2.00 -5.52 47.06
N LEU A 13 -2.74 -5.56 45.96
CA LEU A 13 -3.43 -4.39 45.39
C LEU A 13 -4.86 -4.34 45.95
N ALA A 14 -5.11 -3.40 46.86
CA ALA A 14 -6.42 -3.17 47.47
C ALA A 14 -7.34 -2.37 46.52
N LEU A 15 -8.52 -2.92 46.24
CA LEU A 15 -9.65 -2.20 45.64
C LEU A 15 -10.23 -1.21 46.66
N LEU A 16 -10.35 0.07 46.29
CA LEU A 16 -11.20 1.03 46.98
C LEU A 16 -12.41 1.36 46.12
N LEU A 17 -13.53 0.72 46.47
CA LEU A 17 -14.88 1.15 46.11
C LEU A 17 -15.30 2.28 47.06
N VAL A 18 -15.72 3.42 46.52
CA VAL A 18 -16.43 4.45 47.31
C VAL A 18 -17.70 4.82 46.57
N GLY A 19 -18.84 4.61 47.24
CA GLY A 19 -20.17 5.02 46.81
C GLY A 19 -20.94 5.76 47.92
N CYS A 20 -21.79 6.69 47.45
CA CYS A 20 -23.03 7.27 48.02
C CYS A 20 -23.06 8.33 49.14
N SER A 21 -23.38 9.57 48.70
CA SER A 21 -24.55 10.44 49.07
C SER A 21 -24.60 11.15 50.44
N PRO A 22 -25.53 12.11 50.76
CA PRO A 22 -26.66 12.73 50.02
C PRO A 22 -26.80 14.29 50.15
N LYS A 23 -27.83 14.93 49.52
CA LYS A 23 -29.00 15.60 50.18
C LYS A 23 -29.73 16.69 49.32
N GLN A 24 -31.04 16.43 49.07
CA GLN A 24 -32.27 17.29 48.97
C GLN A 24 -32.23 18.64 48.21
N SER A 25 -33.27 19.18 47.57
CA SER A 25 -34.72 18.95 47.35
C SER A 25 -35.09 19.86 46.14
N HIS A 26 -36.07 19.58 45.28
CA HIS A 26 -37.50 19.75 45.52
C HIS A 26 -38.31 19.07 44.40
N THR A 27 -39.36 18.40 44.83
CA THR A 27 -40.54 17.99 44.07
C THR A 27 -41.27 19.20 43.49
N LYS A 28 -41.70 19.13 42.21
CA LYS A 28 -43.09 19.37 41.79
C LYS A 28 -43.41 18.59 40.52
N LYS A 29 -44.47 17.79 40.62
CA LYS A 29 -45.22 17.14 39.54
C LYS A 29 -46.39 18.07 39.21
N ALA A 30 -46.66 18.36 37.93
CA ALA A 30 -48.01 18.59 37.40
C ALA A 30 -47.99 18.70 35.87
N ALA A 31 -48.95 18.02 35.28
CA ALA A 31 -49.28 18.01 33.86
C ALA A 31 -49.80 19.36 33.35
N SER A 32 -49.66 19.60 32.04
CA SER A 32 -50.77 19.77 31.10
C SER A 32 -50.29 20.44 29.80
N LYS A 33 -50.73 19.87 28.67
CA LYS A 33 -50.83 20.59 27.39
C LYS A 33 -51.74 21.82 27.57
N PRO A 34 -51.51 22.90 26.82
CA PRO A 34 -52.45 23.16 25.73
C PRO A 34 -51.78 23.58 24.41
N ASN A 35 -52.57 23.36 23.36
CA ASN A 35 -52.36 23.73 21.98
C ASN A 35 -52.80 25.20 21.74
N LEU A 36 -52.34 25.77 20.61
CA LEU A 36 -53.06 26.67 19.69
C LEU A 36 -52.59 28.14 19.57
N SER A 37 -51.79 28.34 18.50
CA SER A 37 -51.95 29.29 17.38
C SER A 37 -52.02 30.81 17.56
N ILE A 38 -51.12 31.52 16.87
CA ILE A 38 -51.33 32.77 16.08
C ILE A 38 -50.32 32.73 14.90
N THR A 39 -50.73 32.42 13.65
CA THR A 39 -51.22 33.30 12.56
C THR A 39 -50.17 34.17 11.86
N THR A 40 -49.63 33.60 10.77
CA THR A 40 -49.47 34.13 9.39
C THR A 40 -49.59 35.62 9.06
N LYS A 41 -48.59 36.13 8.30
CA LYS A 41 -48.67 36.85 7.00
C LYS A 41 -47.38 36.56 6.22
N SER A 42 -47.33 35.65 5.24
CA SER A 42 -47.62 35.79 3.80
C SER A 42 -46.98 36.98 3.08
N SER A 43 -46.00 36.68 2.21
CA SER A 43 -45.94 37.25 0.85
C SER A 43 -45.36 36.19 -0.11
N VAL A 44 -46.23 35.80 -1.03
CA VAL A 44 -46.07 34.89 -2.17
C VAL A 44 -45.39 35.61 -3.33
N ALA A 45 -44.56 34.88 -4.09
CA ALA A 45 -44.50 35.00 -5.54
C ALA A 45 -43.99 33.67 -6.14
N SER A 46 -44.89 32.98 -6.84
CA SER A 46 -44.63 31.91 -7.80
C SER A 46 -45.37 32.25 -9.08
N SER A 47 -44.71 32.05 -10.21
CA SER A 47 -45.29 31.92 -11.56
C SER A 47 -44.16 31.32 -12.43
N SER A 48 -44.18 30.05 -12.85
CA SER A 48 -44.98 29.41 -13.92
C SER A 48 -44.72 30.09 -15.27
N THR A 49 -44.42 29.49 -16.44
CA THR A 49 -44.37 28.13 -17.00
C THR A 49 -43.77 28.31 -18.42
N THR A 50 -43.26 27.25 -19.06
CA THR A 50 -43.67 26.78 -20.43
C THR A 50 -42.51 26.24 -21.29
N ILE A 51 -42.74 25.00 -21.71
CA ILE A 51 -42.07 24.18 -22.74
C ILE A 51 -42.19 24.83 -24.12
N SER A 52 -41.16 24.76 -24.97
CA SER A 52 -41.34 24.59 -26.43
C SER A 52 -40.05 24.12 -27.13
N THR A 53 -40.18 22.96 -27.76
CA THR A 53 -39.38 22.41 -28.85
C THR A 53 -39.42 23.29 -30.10
N THR A 54 -38.30 23.42 -30.83
CA THR A 54 -38.27 23.29 -32.31
C THR A 54 -36.85 23.15 -32.87
N LYS A 55 -36.76 22.29 -33.88
CA LYS A 55 -35.63 21.98 -34.79
C LYS A 55 -35.08 23.22 -35.52
N ASN A 56 -33.80 23.20 -35.90
CA ASN A 56 -33.34 22.79 -37.24
C ASN A 56 -31.93 23.35 -37.60
N SER A 57 -31.05 22.42 -38.01
CA SER A 57 -30.03 22.46 -39.09
C SER A 57 -29.23 23.73 -39.40
N SER A 58 -27.91 23.60 -39.38
CA SER A 58 -27.04 23.42 -40.58
C SER A 58 -25.58 23.62 -40.16
N ALA A 59 -24.73 22.60 -40.29
CA ALA A 59 -23.94 22.28 -41.49
C ALA A 59 -22.72 23.20 -41.68
N SER A 60 -21.53 22.64 -41.48
CA SER A 60 -20.51 22.44 -42.51
C SER A 60 -19.21 21.90 -41.86
N THR A 61 -18.65 20.74 -42.21
CA THR A 61 -18.03 20.24 -43.47
C THR A 61 -16.53 20.06 -43.16
N THR A 62 -16.06 18.83 -42.90
CA THR A 62 -15.41 17.89 -43.84
C THR A 62 -13.98 18.26 -44.24
N SER A 63 -13.05 17.35 -43.93
CA SER A 63 -11.93 16.85 -44.77
C SER A 63 -11.29 15.69 -43.97
N SER A 64 -11.48 14.39 -44.30
CA SER A 64 -10.82 13.61 -45.38
C SER A 64 -9.29 13.70 -45.27
N SER A 65 -8.46 12.65 -45.24
CA SER A 65 -8.47 11.32 -45.90
C SER A 65 -7.32 10.48 -45.28
N SER A 66 -7.55 9.23 -44.85
CA SER A 66 -7.18 7.96 -45.51
C SER A 66 -5.68 7.56 -45.53
N THR A 67 -5.40 6.46 -44.82
CA THR A 67 -4.61 5.26 -45.18
C THR A 67 -3.28 5.38 -45.94
N GLN A 68 -2.18 4.86 -45.38
CA GLN A 68 -1.57 3.55 -45.67
C GLN A 68 -0.09 3.49 -45.21
N VAL A 69 0.24 2.37 -44.54
CA VAL A 69 1.40 1.48 -44.79
C VAL A 69 2.71 2.11 -45.29
N THR A 70 3.81 1.93 -44.56
CA THR A 70 5.02 1.17 -44.98
C THR A 70 6.10 1.26 -43.89
N SER A 71 6.53 0.09 -43.41
CA SER A 71 7.86 -0.18 -42.82
C SER A 71 8.56 -1.13 -43.82
N PRO A 72 9.88 -1.38 -43.84
CA PRO A 72 11.00 -0.80 -43.08
C PRO A 72 12.19 -0.37 -44.00
N SER A 73 13.25 0.20 -43.44
CA SER A 73 14.59 0.11 -44.04
C SER A 73 15.66 0.02 -42.95
N GLN A 74 16.32 -1.13 -42.93
CA GLN A 74 17.62 -1.36 -42.31
C GLN A 74 18.73 -0.81 -43.22
N VAL A 75 19.75 -0.21 -42.61
CA VAL A 75 21.16 -0.18 -43.06
C VAL A 75 22.00 0.03 -41.78
N GLU A 76 22.76 -0.97 -41.30
CA GLU A 76 24.15 -1.30 -41.66
C GLU A 76 25.11 -0.80 -40.54
N SER A 77 25.50 -1.64 -39.59
CA SER A 77 26.73 -2.48 -39.58
C SER A 77 28.03 -1.71 -39.86
N GLN A 78 28.84 -1.49 -38.82
CA GLN A 78 30.29 -1.30 -38.97
C GLN A 78 31.04 -2.15 -37.95
N THR A 79 31.56 -3.25 -38.48
CA THR A 79 32.68 -4.05 -38.00
C THR A 79 33.95 -3.22 -38.07
N SER A 80 34.84 -3.35 -37.08
CA SER A 80 36.26 -3.02 -37.24
C SER A 80 37.10 -4.06 -36.52
N GLU A 81 37.89 -4.73 -37.34
CA GLU A 81 38.77 -5.85 -37.03
C GLU A 81 40.13 -5.38 -36.50
N LEU A 82 40.85 -6.35 -35.93
CA LEU A 82 42.07 -6.35 -35.16
C LEU A 82 43.26 -5.51 -35.68
N ALA A 83 44.10 -5.08 -34.73
CA ALA A 83 45.56 -5.04 -34.90
C ALA A 83 46.30 -5.29 -33.57
N VAL A 84 47.09 -6.37 -33.54
CA VAL A 84 48.15 -6.68 -32.56
C VAL A 84 49.47 -6.11 -33.08
N PRO A 85 50.43 -5.74 -32.20
CA PRO A 85 51.67 -6.51 -32.19
C PRO A 85 52.30 -6.76 -30.80
N SER A 86 53.26 -7.68 -30.84
CA SER A 86 53.87 -8.51 -29.80
C SER A 86 54.81 -7.85 -28.78
N THR A 87 54.79 -8.46 -27.58
CA THR A 87 55.91 -8.95 -26.75
C THR A 87 57.18 -8.12 -26.56
N SER A 88 57.44 -7.76 -25.29
CA SER A 88 58.78 -7.84 -24.69
C SER A 88 58.66 -8.19 -23.20
N GLU A 89 59.54 -9.06 -22.73
CA GLU A 89 59.46 -9.82 -21.48
C GLU A 89 60.11 -9.14 -20.25
N GLN A 90 59.56 -9.48 -19.07
CA GLN A 90 60.16 -9.61 -17.72
C GLN A 90 60.47 -8.34 -16.87
N PRO A 91 60.48 -8.41 -15.51
CA PRO A 91 60.43 -9.60 -14.64
C PRO A 91 59.32 -9.62 -13.57
N LEU A 92 59.19 -10.81 -12.98
CA LEU A 92 58.35 -11.25 -11.87
C LEU A 92 58.40 -10.32 -10.65
N THR A 93 57.22 -9.91 -10.18
CA THR A 93 56.98 -9.66 -8.76
C THR A 93 55.84 -10.56 -8.30
N ASP A 94 56.21 -11.60 -7.55
CA ASP A 94 55.29 -12.38 -6.74
C ASP A 94 54.56 -11.45 -5.77
N THR A 95 53.32 -11.14 -6.10
CA THR A 95 52.30 -10.84 -5.11
C THR A 95 51.05 -11.57 -5.56
N SER A 96 51.04 -12.87 -5.29
CA SER A 96 49.81 -13.66 -5.23
C SER A 96 48.99 -13.16 -4.04
N SER A 97 48.46 -11.94 -4.17
CA SER A 97 47.27 -11.52 -3.46
C SER A 97 46.16 -12.33 -4.10
N SER A 98 45.76 -13.39 -3.41
CA SER A 98 44.51 -14.08 -3.72
C SER A 98 43.41 -13.02 -3.66
N GLN A 99 43.09 -12.42 -4.80
CA GLN A 99 41.85 -11.71 -4.97
C GLN A 99 40.76 -12.77 -4.86
N VAL A 100 40.28 -12.96 -3.64
CA VAL A 100 38.97 -13.54 -3.40
C VAL A 100 38.04 -12.66 -4.21
N THR A 101 37.66 -13.13 -5.39
CA THR A 101 36.58 -12.52 -6.15
C THR A 101 35.37 -12.66 -5.24
N GLN A 102 35.01 -11.58 -4.56
CA GLN A 102 33.82 -11.54 -3.73
C GLN A 102 32.65 -11.64 -4.71
N VAL A 103 32.19 -12.87 -4.93
CA VAL A 103 31.02 -13.15 -5.75
C VAL A 103 29.87 -12.39 -5.13
N ASP A 104 29.18 -11.56 -5.92
CA ASP A 104 27.98 -10.86 -5.48
C ASP A 104 27.00 -11.90 -4.92
N PRO A 105 26.60 -11.81 -3.63
CA PRO A 105 25.68 -12.76 -3.02
C PRO A 105 24.34 -12.86 -3.73
N LEU A 106 23.95 -11.80 -4.45
CA LEU A 106 22.70 -11.73 -5.20
C LEU A 106 22.83 -12.16 -6.66
N ALA A 107 24.04 -12.54 -7.11
CA ALA A 107 24.26 -13.01 -8.48
C ALA A 107 23.37 -14.23 -8.78
N GLY A 108 22.59 -14.14 -9.85
CA GLY A 108 21.70 -15.21 -10.31
C GLY A 108 20.25 -15.11 -9.83
N TYR A 109 19.92 -14.18 -8.92
CA TYR A 109 18.53 -13.84 -8.64
C TYR A 109 18.01 -12.83 -9.66
N SER A 110 16.71 -12.89 -9.94
CA SER A 110 16.03 -11.91 -10.79
C SER A 110 15.84 -10.57 -10.06
N ASP A 111 15.70 -9.50 -10.84
CA ASP A 111 15.41 -8.16 -10.32
C ASP A 111 14.13 -8.15 -9.46
N LEU A 112 13.10 -8.93 -9.84
CA LEU A 112 11.86 -9.04 -9.07
C LEU A 112 12.08 -9.70 -7.70
N GLN A 113 12.81 -10.81 -7.65
CA GLN A 113 13.14 -11.46 -6.37
C GLN A 113 13.89 -10.49 -5.44
N ILE A 114 14.85 -9.74 -6.00
CA ILE A 114 15.61 -8.74 -5.25
C ILE A 114 14.70 -7.58 -4.81
N GLU A 115 13.80 -7.11 -5.66
CA GLU A 115 12.84 -6.05 -5.33
C GLU A 115 11.91 -6.47 -4.19
N TYR A 116 11.25 -7.63 -4.28
CA TYR A 116 10.33 -8.13 -3.25
C TYR A 116 10.99 -8.19 -1.87
N ALA A 117 12.20 -8.74 -1.82
CA ALA A 117 12.94 -8.85 -0.58
C ALA A 117 13.35 -7.47 -0.03
N ARG A 118 13.87 -6.56 -0.88
CA ARG A 118 14.25 -5.22 -0.44
C ARG A 118 13.05 -4.39 0.03
N VAL A 119 11.93 -4.48 -0.66
CA VAL A 119 10.68 -3.79 -0.28
C VAL A 119 10.21 -4.27 1.09
N TRP A 120 10.16 -5.59 1.31
CA TRP A 120 9.80 -6.14 2.61
C TRP A 120 10.76 -5.66 3.71
N LEU A 121 12.07 -5.77 3.51
CA LEU A 121 13.07 -5.32 4.49
C LEU A 121 12.97 -3.82 4.79
N THR A 122 12.58 -3.00 3.81
CA THR A 122 12.41 -1.55 3.97
C THR A 122 11.26 -1.21 4.91
N PHE A 123 10.13 -1.92 4.82
CA PHE A 123 8.93 -1.59 5.59
C PHE A 123 8.74 -2.42 6.86
N MET A 124 9.20 -3.67 6.85
CA MET A 124 9.02 -4.63 7.94
C MET A 124 10.30 -4.84 8.76
N GLY A 125 11.46 -4.46 8.20
CA GLY A 125 12.77 -4.67 8.83
C GLY A 125 13.32 -6.08 8.61
N SER A 126 14.49 -6.35 9.20
CA SER A 126 15.24 -7.59 8.99
C SER A 126 14.95 -8.70 10.00
N THR A 127 14.00 -8.51 10.91
CA THR A 127 13.63 -9.52 11.91
C THR A 127 12.69 -10.53 11.27
N ILE A 128 13.21 -11.70 10.94
CA ILE A 128 12.48 -12.78 10.28
C ILE A 128 12.36 -13.95 11.26
N PRO A 129 11.15 -14.35 11.67
CA PRO A 129 10.92 -15.57 12.47
C PRO A 129 11.39 -16.84 11.75
N ASP A 130 11.71 -17.89 12.51
CA ASP A 130 12.21 -19.15 11.94
C ASP A 130 11.20 -19.85 11.02
N ASP A 131 9.90 -19.62 11.21
CA ASP A 131 8.79 -20.22 10.46
C ASP A 131 8.20 -19.28 9.39
N PHE A 132 8.94 -18.24 9.04
CA PHE A 132 8.49 -17.22 8.09
C PHE A 132 8.66 -17.65 6.63
N GLU A 133 7.64 -17.36 5.83
CA GLU A 133 7.68 -17.41 4.37
C GLU A 133 7.18 -16.05 3.86
N LEU A 134 7.88 -15.48 2.87
CA LEU A 134 7.44 -14.25 2.19
C LEU A 134 6.56 -14.64 1.01
N HIS A 135 5.25 -14.46 1.12
CA HIS A 135 4.32 -14.66 0.02
C HIS A 135 4.22 -13.42 -0.84
N VAL A 136 4.30 -13.62 -2.15
CA VAL A 136 4.21 -12.57 -3.17
C VAL A 136 3.00 -12.85 -4.05
N HIS A 137 2.09 -11.89 -4.09
CA HIS A 137 0.93 -11.95 -4.96
C HIS A 137 0.91 -10.75 -5.91
N LEU A 138 0.87 -11.00 -7.21
CA LEU A 138 0.75 -9.97 -8.23
C LEU A 138 -0.73 -9.77 -8.59
N SER A 139 -1.16 -8.51 -8.60
CA SER A 139 -2.53 -8.12 -8.87
C SER A 139 -2.55 -7.09 -10.01
N PRO A 140 -3.29 -7.34 -11.12
CA PRO A 140 -3.36 -6.38 -12.21
C PRO A 140 -4.05 -5.07 -11.77
N ALA A 141 -3.87 -4.02 -12.57
CA ALA A 141 -4.62 -2.77 -12.37
C ALA A 141 -6.14 -3.02 -12.35
N GLY A 142 -6.86 -2.27 -11.51
CA GLY A 142 -8.30 -2.40 -11.35
C GLY A 142 -8.75 -3.46 -10.33
N GLN A 143 -7.85 -4.16 -9.64
CA GLN A 143 -8.25 -4.99 -8.50
C GLN A 143 -8.77 -4.14 -7.34
N PRO A 144 -9.81 -4.60 -6.62
CA PRO A 144 -10.37 -3.88 -5.48
C PRO A 144 -9.35 -3.78 -4.33
N ILE A 145 -9.34 -2.65 -3.65
CA ILE A 145 -8.51 -2.40 -2.46
C ILE A 145 -9.01 -3.24 -1.28
N ASP A 146 -10.32 -3.23 -1.02
CA ASP A 146 -11.00 -4.18 -0.15
C ASP A 146 -11.63 -5.30 -1.01
N PRO A 147 -11.02 -6.49 -1.08
CA PRO A 147 -11.54 -7.58 -1.90
C PRO A 147 -12.86 -8.18 -1.38
N TYR A 148 -13.29 -7.81 -0.16
CA TYR A 148 -14.51 -8.34 0.45
C TYR A 148 -15.74 -7.45 0.19
N ASP A 149 -15.56 -6.25 -0.39
CA ASP A 149 -16.64 -5.30 -0.60
C ASP A 149 -16.72 -4.81 -2.06
N ASN A 150 -17.90 -4.90 -2.66
CA ASN A 150 -18.13 -4.55 -4.05
C ASN A 150 -18.18 -3.02 -4.32
N GLY A 151 -18.29 -2.21 -3.26
CA GLY A 151 -18.18 -0.74 -3.30
C GLY A 151 -16.75 -0.23 -3.12
N SER A 152 -15.77 -1.13 -2.94
CA SER A 152 -14.36 -0.76 -2.84
C SER A 152 -13.87 -0.06 -4.10
N LEU A 153 -13.09 1.02 -3.91
CA LEU A 153 -12.26 1.53 -4.99
C LEU A 153 -11.17 0.53 -5.37
N THR A 154 -10.53 0.76 -6.51
CA THR A 154 -9.55 -0.14 -7.11
C THR A 154 -8.16 0.48 -7.16
N TYR A 155 -7.12 -0.35 -7.16
CA TYR A 155 -5.76 0.13 -7.45
C TYR A 155 -5.66 0.61 -8.90
N PRO A 156 -5.04 1.78 -9.16
CA PRO A 156 -4.96 2.37 -10.50
C PRO A 156 -3.93 1.69 -11.40
N THR A 157 -2.97 0.98 -10.82
CA THR A 157 -1.88 0.27 -11.51
C THR A 157 -1.78 -1.15 -11.01
N GLU A 158 -0.96 -1.97 -11.66
CA GLU A 158 -0.55 -3.26 -11.11
C GLU A 158 0.06 -3.06 -9.72
N THR A 159 -0.24 -4.00 -8.81
CA THR A 159 0.29 -4.02 -7.45
C THR A 159 0.91 -5.36 -7.12
N VAL A 160 1.87 -5.32 -6.22
CA VAL A 160 2.47 -6.46 -5.56
C VAL A 160 2.05 -6.41 -4.10
N THR A 161 1.48 -7.51 -3.63
CA THR A 161 1.18 -7.74 -2.22
C THR A 161 2.21 -8.69 -1.64
N LEU A 162 2.96 -8.20 -0.66
CA LEU A 162 3.88 -8.98 0.15
C LEU A 162 3.26 -9.27 1.50
N SER A 163 3.26 -10.53 1.91
CA SER A 163 2.74 -10.93 3.22
C SER A 163 3.59 -12.03 3.84
N GLY A 164 3.57 -12.11 5.16
CA GLY A 164 4.08 -13.31 5.83
C GLY A 164 3.08 -14.46 5.72
N LYS A 165 3.58 -15.68 5.90
CA LYS A 165 2.78 -16.92 6.00
C LYS A 165 1.53 -16.78 6.88
N TYR A 166 1.64 -16.07 7.98
CA TYR A 166 0.53 -15.76 8.87
C TYR A 166 0.23 -14.26 8.87
N SER A 167 -1.05 -13.88 8.91
CA SER A 167 -1.48 -12.48 8.76
C SER A 167 -0.86 -11.50 9.77
N TYR A 168 -0.53 -11.96 10.98
CA TYR A 168 0.11 -11.12 12.00
C TYR A 168 1.58 -10.79 11.68
N GLN A 169 2.20 -11.49 10.73
CA GLN A 169 3.61 -11.29 10.33
C GLN A 169 3.77 -10.09 9.39
N GLY A 170 2.67 -9.53 8.88
CA GLY A 170 2.66 -8.25 8.18
C GLY A 170 2.12 -8.29 6.75
N LEU A 171 1.91 -7.09 6.22
CA LEU A 171 1.38 -6.83 4.87
C LEU A 171 2.05 -5.57 4.31
N VAL A 172 2.53 -5.65 3.07
CA VAL A 172 2.97 -4.51 2.28
C VAL A 172 2.30 -4.60 0.91
N VAL A 173 1.59 -3.54 0.51
CA VAL A 173 1.02 -3.43 -0.83
C VAL A 173 1.66 -2.25 -1.54
N TYR A 174 2.19 -2.48 -2.74
CA TYR A 174 2.88 -1.43 -3.49
C TYR A 174 2.77 -1.62 -5.00
N ALA A 175 3.04 -0.56 -5.76
CA ALA A 175 3.32 -0.63 -7.20
C ALA A 175 4.81 -0.30 -7.44
N SER A 176 5.49 -1.08 -8.28
CA SER A 176 6.87 -0.76 -8.67
C SER A 176 6.88 0.43 -9.62
N ASN A 177 7.79 1.38 -9.40
CA ASN A 177 8.00 2.51 -10.30
C ASN A 177 9.15 2.24 -11.30
N HIS A 178 9.82 1.09 -11.18
CA HIS A 178 10.95 0.67 -12.04
C HIS A 178 12.15 1.63 -12.07
N ASP A 179 12.29 2.50 -11.06
CA ASP A 179 13.35 3.51 -10.95
C ASP A 179 14.09 3.45 -9.60
N GLY A 180 13.94 2.34 -8.87
CA GLY A 180 14.46 2.18 -7.51
C GLY A 180 13.54 2.75 -6.42
N THR A 181 12.34 3.22 -6.79
CA THR A 181 11.28 3.59 -5.86
C THR A 181 10.04 2.72 -6.03
N VAL A 182 9.16 2.77 -5.04
CA VAL A 182 7.82 2.14 -5.09
C VAL A 182 6.75 3.13 -4.67
N THR A 183 5.55 2.97 -5.19
CA THR A 183 4.35 3.62 -4.65
C THR A 183 3.73 2.69 -3.61
N ARG A 184 3.89 3.01 -2.32
CA ARG A 184 3.31 2.24 -1.19
C ARG A 184 1.88 2.67 -0.91
N TYR A 185 1.00 1.69 -0.81
CA TYR A 185 -0.37 1.88 -0.34
C TYR A 185 -0.47 1.46 1.13
N PRO A 186 -1.02 2.30 2.03
CA PRO A 186 -1.26 1.95 3.43
C PRO A 186 -2.49 1.06 3.60
N THR A 187 -2.57 -0.01 2.82
CA THR A 187 -3.65 -1.00 2.88
C THR A 187 -3.59 -1.74 4.22
N PRO A 188 -4.67 -1.76 5.00
CA PRO A 188 -4.67 -2.50 6.26
C PRO A 188 -4.71 -4.01 6.00
N SER A 189 -4.10 -4.81 6.88
CA SER A 189 -4.24 -6.27 6.85
C SER A 189 -5.63 -6.74 7.26
N HIS A 190 -6.36 -5.90 8.01
CA HIS A 190 -7.72 -6.17 8.47
C HIS A 190 -8.53 -4.88 8.48
N TRP A 191 -9.72 -4.93 7.89
CA TRP A 191 -10.66 -3.81 7.91
C TRP A 191 -11.40 -3.77 9.24
N GLN A 192 -11.06 -2.79 10.08
CA GLN A 192 -11.72 -2.58 11.37
C GLN A 192 -12.95 -1.70 11.17
N MET A 193 -14.10 -2.33 10.92
CA MET A 193 -15.36 -1.64 10.65
C MET A 193 -16.47 -2.19 11.54
N SER A 194 -17.40 -1.32 11.97
CA SER A 194 -18.65 -1.77 12.58
C SER A 194 -19.55 -2.43 11.54
N ALA A 195 -20.55 -3.18 11.98
CA ALA A 195 -21.53 -3.77 11.07
C ALA A 195 -22.27 -2.69 10.27
N GLU A 196 -22.57 -1.54 10.86
CA GLU A 196 -23.21 -0.42 10.18
C GLU A 196 -22.31 0.16 9.07
N GLN A 197 -21.02 0.33 9.35
CA GLN A 197 -20.04 0.83 8.36
C GLN A 197 -19.84 -0.16 7.22
N ALA A 198 -19.76 -1.46 7.52
CA ALA A 198 -19.63 -2.50 6.50
C ALA A 198 -20.86 -2.62 5.58
N ASN A 199 -22.01 -2.09 6.00
CA ASN A 199 -23.23 -2.05 5.18
C ASN A 199 -23.47 -0.67 4.52
N ASP A 200 -22.55 0.28 4.68
CA ASP A 200 -22.62 1.61 4.06
C ASP A 200 -21.58 1.73 2.92
N PRO A 201 -22.02 1.66 1.65
CA PRO A 201 -21.11 1.75 0.50
C PRO A 201 -20.27 3.03 0.47
N GLU A 202 -20.79 4.15 0.99
CA GLU A 202 -20.05 5.41 1.02
C GLU A 202 -18.94 5.38 2.07
N ALA A 203 -19.12 4.66 3.17
CA ALA A 203 -18.10 4.46 4.19
C ALA A 203 -16.94 3.62 3.65
N ILE A 204 -17.23 2.52 2.94
CA ILE A 204 -16.21 1.68 2.28
C ILE A 204 -15.45 2.49 1.23
N ARG A 205 -16.18 3.24 0.39
CA ARG A 205 -15.57 4.07 -0.65
C ARG A 205 -14.65 5.13 -0.04
N ALA A 206 -15.03 5.77 1.06
CA ALA A 206 -14.20 6.76 1.74
C ALA A 206 -12.94 6.13 2.36
N LEU A 207 -13.07 4.96 2.98
CA LEU A 207 -11.97 4.21 3.58
C LEU A 207 -10.94 3.80 2.53
N THR A 208 -11.39 3.25 1.41
CA THR A 208 -10.54 2.81 0.30
C THR A 208 -9.97 4.00 -0.49
N GLN A 209 -10.70 5.11 -0.60
CA GLN A 209 -10.15 6.38 -1.13
C GLN A 209 -8.99 6.88 -0.27
N ASN A 210 -9.09 6.80 1.06
CA ASN A 210 -8.01 7.21 1.94
C ASN A 210 -6.72 6.38 1.73
N VAL A 211 -6.82 5.11 1.32
CA VAL A 211 -5.64 4.30 0.94
C VAL A 211 -4.95 4.89 -0.30
N LEU A 212 -5.74 5.34 -1.29
CA LEU A 212 -5.19 5.98 -2.49
C LEU A 212 -4.59 7.35 -2.19
N ASP A 213 -5.30 8.18 -1.41
CA ASP A 213 -4.89 9.55 -1.09
C ASP A 213 -3.61 9.58 -0.23
N GLN A 214 -3.40 8.55 0.59
CA GLN A 214 -2.21 8.39 1.43
C GLN A 214 -1.12 7.53 0.77
N ALA A 215 -1.25 7.18 -0.50
CA ALA A 215 -0.19 6.49 -1.22
C ALA A 215 1.06 7.36 -1.27
N THR A 216 2.23 6.76 -1.03
CA THR A 216 3.51 7.48 -0.94
C THR A 216 4.56 6.84 -1.81
N VAL A 217 5.32 7.68 -2.53
CA VAL A 217 6.51 7.22 -3.27
C VAL A 217 7.67 7.12 -2.30
N VAL A 218 8.27 5.94 -2.22
CA VAL A 218 9.34 5.62 -1.26
C VAL A 218 10.54 5.03 -2.01
N PRO A 219 11.77 5.57 -1.82
CA PRO A 219 12.97 4.96 -2.36
C PRO A 219 13.31 3.65 -1.63
N ILE A 220 13.67 2.62 -2.39
CA ILE A 220 14.03 1.32 -1.85
C ILE A 220 15.56 1.19 -1.82
N PRO A 221 16.19 1.20 -0.63
CA PRO A 221 17.63 1.06 -0.53
C PRO A 221 18.09 -0.34 -0.94
N THR A 222 19.33 -0.43 -1.45
CA THR A 222 19.98 -1.71 -1.79
C THR A 222 20.03 -2.69 -0.60
N GLY A 223 20.19 -2.16 0.61
CA GLY A 223 20.25 -2.94 1.85
C GLY A 223 21.50 -3.83 1.97
N ASP A 224 21.46 -4.74 2.95
CA ASP A 224 22.46 -5.78 3.14
C ASP A 224 22.15 -6.97 2.20
N SER A 225 23.09 -7.32 1.32
CA SER A 225 22.88 -8.34 0.29
C SER A 225 22.65 -9.74 0.87
N GLU A 226 23.22 -10.06 2.04
CA GLU A 226 22.99 -11.34 2.70
C GLU A 226 21.60 -11.41 3.34
N GLN A 227 21.09 -10.29 3.88
CA GLN A 227 19.70 -10.21 4.35
C GLN A 227 18.70 -10.38 3.20
N VAL A 228 18.95 -9.70 2.08
CA VAL A 228 18.14 -9.83 0.87
C VAL A 228 18.14 -11.28 0.39
N LYS A 229 19.33 -11.89 0.27
CA LYS A 229 19.47 -13.30 -0.12
C LYS A 229 18.71 -14.26 0.79
N ARG A 230 18.82 -14.09 2.11
CA ARG A 230 18.10 -14.94 3.08
C ARG A 230 16.60 -14.85 2.93
N LEU A 231 16.08 -13.65 2.70
CA LEU A 231 14.65 -13.45 2.49
C LEU A 231 14.17 -14.05 1.17
N ILE A 232 14.93 -13.88 0.08
CA ILE A 232 14.62 -14.53 -1.22
C ILE A 232 14.53 -16.05 -1.07
N ALA A 233 15.41 -16.65 -0.26
CA ALA A 233 15.43 -18.11 -0.05
C ALA A 233 14.15 -18.67 0.60
N VAL A 234 13.35 -17.82 1.24
CA VAL A 234 12.05 -18.19 1.86
C VAL A 234 10.88 -17.49 1.16
N THR A 235 11.09 -16.92 -0.02
CA THR A 235 10.04 -16.31 -0.83
C THR A 235 9.26 -17.37 -1.61
N VAL A 236 7.94 -17.27 -1.55
CA VAL A 236 6.96 -18.04 -2.32
C VAL A 236 6.22 -17.06 -3.22
N ILE A 237 6.21 -17.31 -4.53
CA ILE A 237 5.50 -16.49 -5.51
C ILE A 237 4.25 -17.27 -5.91
N ASP A 238 3.08 -16.69 -5.64
CA ASP A 238 1.76 -17.31 -5.83
C ASP A 238 1.16 -17.05 -7.22
#